data_AF-B1K2Y4-F1
#
_entry.id   AF-B1K2Y4-F1
#
_cell.length_a   1.000
_cell.length_b   1.000
_cell.length_c   1.000
_cell.angle_alpha   90.00
_cell.angle_beta   90.00
_cell.angle_gamma   90.00
#
_symmetry.space_group_name_H-M   'P 1'
#
loop_
_entity.id
_entity.type
_entity.pdbx_description
1 polymer ?
#
loop_
_entity_poly.entity_id
_entity_poly.type
_entity_poly.pdbx_seq_one_letter_code
_entity_poly.pdbx_strand_id
1 'polypeptide(L)' 'MKLLPLLARSARLALVAIAAGVMLSACAAAQPDGPGDCVGPPDFCVPFFGS' A
#
# COMPACT_ATOMS: atom_id res chain seq x y z
N MET A 1 25.53 19.44 23.19
CA MET A 1 24.23 19.48 22.49
C MET A 1 24.20 18.37 21.42
N LYS A 2 23.74 17.15 21.77
CA LYS A 2 23.68 16.00 20.85
C LYS A 2 22.26 15.53 20.53
N LEU A 3 21.22 16.17 21.10
CA LEU A 3 19.82 15.80 20.85
C LEU A 3 19.31 16.25 19.47
N LEU A 4 19.67 17.45 19.03
CA LEU A 4 19.32 17.98 17.71
C LEU A 4 19.71 17.05 16.53
N PRO A 5 20.94 16.51 16.46
CA PRO A 5 21.31 15.60 15.37
C PRO A 5 20.62 14.23 15.47
N LEU A 6 20.27 13.76 16.67
CA LEU A 6 19.54 12.50 16.85
C LEU A 6 18.07 12.64 16.41
N LEU A 7 17.41 13.74 16.78
CA LEU A 7 16.05 14.07 16.35
C LEU A 7 15.97 14.24 14.82
N ALA A 8 16.96 14.89 14.22
CA ALA A 8 17.00 15.03 12.75
C ALA A 8 17.14 13.67 12.05
N ARG A 9 17.90 12.74 12.63
CA ARG A 9 18.12 11.41 12.06
C ARG A 9 16.89 10.52 12.17
N SER A 10 16.17 10.57 13.30
CA SER A 10 14.92 9.83 13.48
C SER A 10 13.80 10.36 12.57
N ALA A 11 13.69 11.68 12.41
CA ALA A 11 12.72 12.29 11.50
C ALA A 11 12.93 11.85 10.04
N ARG A 12 14.19 11.78 9.60
CA ARG A 12 14.53 11.28 8.25
C ARG A 12 14.15 9.81 8.07
N LEU A 13 14.43 8.96 9.06
CA LEU A 13 14.07 7.54 9.00
C LEU A 13 12.55 7.36 8.97
N ALA A 14 11.79 8.12 9.76
CA ALA A 14 10.34 8.09 9.76
C ALA A 14 9.77 8.50 8.38
N LEU A 15 10.31 9.56 7.77
CA LEU A 15 9.91 9.98 6.42
C LEU A 15 10.17 8.90 5.36
N VAL A 16 11.31 8.23 5.41
CA VAL A 16 11.63 7.13 4.49
C VAL A 16 10.67 5.96 4.68
N ALA A 17 10.36 5.59 5.92
CA ALA A 17 9.42 4.52 6.22
C ALA A 17 8.00 4.84 5.72
N ILE A 18 7.53 6.07 5.90
CA ILE A 18 6.22 6.52 5.40
C ILE A 18 6.20 6.47 3.87
N ALA A 19 7.24 6.99 3.20
CA ALA A 19 7.32 6.98 1.75
C ALA A 19 7.31 5.55 1.18
N ALA A 20 8.07 4.63 1.80
CA ALA A 20 8.05 3.22 1.44
C ALA A 20 6.68 2.58 1.67
N GLY A 21 6.03 2.86 2.81
CA GLY A 21 4.69 2.38 3.10
C GLY A 21 3.65 2.84 2.09
N VAL A 22 3.69 4.12 1.68
CA VAL A 22 2.77 4.66 0.66
C VAL A 22 2.99 3.99 -0.71
N MET A 23 4.24 3.82 -1.13
CA MET A 23 4.58 3.13 -2.38
C MET A 23 4.11 1.67 -2.37
N LEU A 24 4.24 0.98 -1.24
CA LEU A 24 3.84 -0.43 -1.12
C LEU A 24 2.33 -0.61 -0.90
N SER A 25 1.62 0.37 -0.33
CA SER A 25 0.18 0.30 -0.07
C SER A 25 -0.65 0.14 -1.36
N ALA A 26 -0.20 0.76 -2.46
CA ALA A 26 -0.83 0.61 -3.76
C ALA A 26 -0.71 -0.81 -4.34
N CYS A 27 0.22 -1.63 -3.85
CA CYS A 27 0.42 -3.01 -4.32
C CYS A 27 -0.62 -4.00 -3.77
N ALA A 28 -1.39 -3.61 -2.76
CA ALA A 28 -2.44 -4.44 -2.16
C ALA A 28 -3.83 -4.24 -2.81
N ALA A 29 -3.95 -3.38 -3.82
CA ALA A 29 -5.24 -2.94 -4.37
C ALA A 29 -5.88 -3.89 -5.40
N ALA A 30 -5.48 -5.17 -5.47
CA ALA A 30 -6.14 -6.16 -6.32
C ALA A 30 -7.38 -6.78 -5.63
N GLN A 31 -8.11 -5.98 -4.85
CA GLN A 31 -9.39 -6.40 -4.27
C GLN A 31 -10.51 -5.88 -5.18
N PRO A 32 -11.49 -6.71 -5.56
CA PRO A 32 -12.66 -6.26 -6.30
C PRO A 32 -13.39 -5.14 -5.52
N ASP A 33 -13.79 -4.08 -6.23
CA ASP A 33 -14.47 -2.90 -5.68
C ASP A 33 -15.93 -3.21 -5.28
N GLY A 34 -16.53 -4.26 -5.85
CA GLY A 34 -17.88 -4.70 -5.52
C GLY A 34 -18.34 -6.02 -6.15
N PRO A 35 -19.56 -6.47 -5.79
CA PRO A 35 -20.16 -7.64 -6.41
C PRO A 35 -20.41 -7.40 -7.90
N GLY A 36 -19.98 -8.34 -8.73
CA GLY A 36 -20.02 -8.24 -10.19
C GLY A 36 -18.68 -7.86 -10.83
N ASP A 37 -17.67 -7.47 -10.04
CA ASP A 37 -16.33 -7.25 -10.58
C ASP A 37 -15.67 -8.55 -11.02
N CYS A 38 -14.93 -8.48 -12.13
CA CYS A 38 -14.18 -9.61 -12.67
C CYS A 38 -12.91 -9.84 -11.85
N VAL A 39 -12.77 -11.04 -11.28
CA VAL A 39 -11.52 -11.51 -10.70
C VAL A 39 -10.88 -12.57 -11.61
N GLY A 40 -9.59 -12.42 -11.90
CA GLY A 40 -8.82 -13.38 -12.70
C GLY A 40 -7.93 -12.77 -13.79
N PRO A 41 -7.29 -13.62 -14.61
CA PRO A 41 -6.51 -13.22 -15.78
C PRO A 41 -7.36 -12.43 -16.80
N PRO A 42 -6.76 -11.56 -17.63
CA PRO A 42 -7.50 -10.72 -18.58
C PRO A 42 -8.36 -11.51 -19.58
N ASP A 43 -7.97 -12.74 -19.91
CA ASP A 43 -8.71 -13.63 -20.82
C ASP A 43 -9.83 -14.43 -20.12
N PHE A 44 -10.01 -14.28 -18.81
CA PHE A 44 -10.95 -15.06 -18.02
C PHE A 44 -11.55 -14.26 -16.86
N CYS A 45 -12.85 -13.95 -16.94
CA CYS A 45 -13.58 -13.25 -15.88
C CYS A 45 -14.45 -14.23 -15.07
N VAL A 46 -14.19 -14.35 -13.76
CA VAL A 46 -15.14 -14.89 -12.80
C VAL A 46 -15.77 -13.73 -12.03
N PRO A 47 -17.11 -13.61 -12.02
CA PRO A 47 -17.77 -12.58 -11.23
C PRO A 47 -17.50 -12.81 -9.74
N PHE A 48 -17.02 -11.78 -9.05
CA PHE A 48 -16.91 -11.75 -7.62
C PHE A 48 -18.30 -11.54 -7.00
N PHE A 49 -18.77 -12.48 -6.18
CA PHE A 49 -20.10 -12.38 -5.56
C PHE A 49 -20.08 -11.78 -4.14
N GLY A 50 -18.90 -11.51 -3.57
CA GLY A 50 -18.74 -11.09 -2.17
C GLY A 50 -18.66 -12.28 -1.19
N SER A 51 -18.50 -11.95 0.11
CA SER A 51 -18.68 -12.88 1.24
C SER A 51 -19.92 -12.51 2.04
#